data_AF-A0A7V4NNM3-F1
#
_entry.id   AF-A0A7V4NNM3-F1
#
_cell.length_a   1.000
_cell.length_b   1.000
_cell.length_c   1.000
_cell.angle_alpha   90.00
_cell.angle_beta   90.00
_cell.angle_gamma   90.00
#
_symmetry.space_group_name_H-M   'P 1'
#
loop_
_entity.id
_entity.type
_entity.pdbx_description
1 polymer ?
#
loop_
_entity_poly.entity_id
_entity_poly.type
_entity_poly.pdbx_seq_one_letter_code
_entity_poly.pdbx_strand_id
1 'polypeptide(L)'
;CHKPCTVSGGGKSEISKSLRDAIIYGPLFVADLKADLDQVEALLARDYSDRLQPHLRQDYSKKKSRPVLDPSRSLGSVIKMFTPSASEFTPAYNAWLKTIPTRILTLLFAVKRFAQPAWGSAWREHFTVDIINGAPGHQLKIDGRAIIASYLRVGVAADGAWRTYKLRQDFAPAVKVQMEDDITASVTVPTAWLPPLAYDVARQPAAKLAQNCEARLFQRPDDAVHRGQDKQAESDLAGENGSVFVSNFEPLTAADAGDVVVLGRRWATDAAAIRQRIGVALQETQLSEKLTVQETVALFRSFYRAGRAVGDVVAAVQLEEKRGARVGTLSGGQKQRLAVACALVGDPELLFLDEPTTGLDPQSRRQLWDLVEEFKGAGRSVVLTTHYMDEAERLCDRVAVVDHGQVIALGTPRELIASIGAAHIVHFRVEGAIPDATGFAALPGVRHARAAEGGVELAVAAVHETIPALLAELDRRALPLAQLTTHSPTLEDVFVSLTGRHLRDG
;
A
#
# COMPACT_ATOMS: atom_id res chain seq x y z
N CYS A 1 29.59 12.16 12.98
CA CYS A 1 28.78 12.83 14.03
C CYS A 1 28.45 11.81 15.11
N HIS A 2 28.33 12.24 16.37
CA HIS A 2 27.99 11.38 17.52
C HIS A 2 26.68 11.89 18.14
N LYS A 3 25.70 11.02 18.43
CA LYS A 3 24.37 11.38 18.96
C LYS A 3 24.04 10.58 20.24
N PRO A 4 24.62 10.96 21.38
CA PRO A 4 24.42 10.25 22.65
C PRO A 4 23.09 10.63 23.33
N CYS A 5 22.72 9.85 24.36
CA CYS A 5 21.69 10.19 25.35
C CYS A 5 20.36 10.70 24.76
N THR A 6 19.93 10.11 23.65
CA THR A 6 18.70 10.50 22.97
C THR A 6 17.55 9.58 23.41
N VAL A 7 16.51 10.16 24.00
CA VAL A 7 15.29 9.42 24.40
C VAL A 7 14.59 8.79 23.20
N SER A 8 13.77 7.77 23.47
CA SER A 8 12.90 7.17 22.44
C SER A 8 12.05 8.24 21.73
N GLY A 9 11.91 8.14 20.41
CA GLY A 9 11.30 9.18 19.57
C GLY A 9 12.19 10.38 19.24
N GLY A 10 13.33 10.57 19.92
CA GLY A 10 14.30 11.63 19.63
C GLY A 10 15.17 11.38 18.37
N GLY A 11 14.96 10.24 17.71
CA GLY A 11 15.56 9.90 16.42
C GLY A 11 17.06 9.64 16.49
N LYS A 12 17.54 8.85 17.44
CA LYS A 12 18.96 8.44 17.54
C LYS A 12 19.48 7.92 16.19
N SER A 13 18.83 6.90 15.65
CA SER A 13 19.24 6.21 14.43
C SER A 13 19.00 7.04 13.15
N GLU A 14 18.21 8.12 13.21
CA GLU A 14 18.03 9.05 12.07
C GLU A 14 19.36 9.69 11.63
N ILE A 15 20.35 9.77 12.52
CA ILE A 15 21.67 10.31 12.19
C ILE A 15 22.40 9.47 11.13
N SER A 16 22.17 8.15 11.08
CA SER A 16 22.78 7.23 10.11
C SER A 16 21.85 6.87 8.95
N LYS A 17 20.52 6.96 9.11
CA LYS A 17 19.53 6.66 8.04
C LYS A 17 19.72 7.47 6.75
N SER A 18 19.48 6.86 5.61
CA SER A 18 19.60 7.53 4.30
C SER A 18 18.66 8.74 4.20
N LEU A 19 19.20 9.89 3.78
CA LEU A 19 18.37 11.07 3.47
C LEU A 19 17.67 10.92 2.10
N ARG A 20 18.14 10.00 1.24
CA ARG A 20 17.60 9.84 -0.12
C ARG A 20 16.13 9.46 -0.10
N ASP A 21 15.72 8.64 0.86
CA ASP A 21 14.35 8.15 0.99
C ASP A 21 13.38 9.23 1.47
N ALA A 22 13.89 10.31 2.07
CA ALA A 22 13.11 11.49 2.44
C ALA A 22 13.02 12.54 1.33
N ILE A 23 13.78 12.40 0.23
CA ILE A 23 13.75 13.36 -0.88
C ILE A 23 12.50 13.14 -1.72
N ILE A 24 11.73 14.21 -1.84
CA ILE A 24 10.55 14.28 -2.71
C ILE A 24 11.01 14.80 -4.06
N TYR A 25 10.67 14.10 -5.13
CA TYR A 25 10.90 14.55 -6.50
C TYR A 25 9.58 15.07 -7.07
N GLY A 26 9.58 16.31 -7.54
CA GLY A 26 8.38 16.96 -8.05
C GLY A 26 8.68 18.06 -9.06
N PRO A 27 7.66 18.61 -9.70
CA PRO A 27 7.87 19.65 -10.70
C PRO A 27 8.42 20.95 -10.10
N LEU A 28 9.24 21.64 -10.88
CA LEU A 28 9.65 23.01 -10.56
C LEU A 28 8.55 23.99 -10.95
N PHE A 29 8.13 24.84 -10.01
CA PHE A 29 7.05 25.80 -10.22
C PHE A 29 7.55 27.24 -10.44
N VAL A 30 6.85 27.97 -11.29
CA VAL A 30 6.99 29.42 -11.54
C VAL A 30 5.66 30.13 -11.27
N ALA A 31 5.72 31.39 -10.85
CA ALA A 31 4.51 32.16 -10.58
C ALA A 31 3.91 32.70 -11.87
N ASP A 32 4.69 33.48 -12.61
CA ASP A 32 4.39 33.98 -13.96
C ASP A 32 5.66 33.80 -14.79
N LEU A 33 5.64 32.87 -15.75
CA LEU A 33 6.83 32.54 -16.51
C LEU A 33 7.42 33.77 -17.22
N LYS A 34 6.56 34.62 -17.82
CA LYS A 34 7.04 35.76 -18.61
C LYS A 34 7.71 36.79 -17.70
N ALA A 35 7.01 37.22 -16.66
CA ALA A 35 7.53 38.21 -15.72
C ALA A 35 8.76 37.70 -14.95
N ASP A 36 8.83 36.39 -14.68
CA ASP A 36 9.94 35.78 -13.98
C ASP A 36 11.17 35.65 -14.87
N LEU A 37 10.99 35.29 -16.15
CA LEU A 37 12.08 35.25 -17.13
C LEU A 37 12.63 36.64 -17.44
N ASP A 38 11.80 37.68 -17.48
CA ASP A 38 12.24 39.07 -17.67
C ASP A 38 13.20 39.51 -16.54
N GLN A 39 12.89 39.14 -15.29
CA GLN A 39 13.77 39.38 -14.16
C GLN A 39 15.06 38.56 -14.24
N VAL A 40 14.97 37.29 -14.64
CA VAL A 40 16.17 36.45 -14.85
C VAL A 40 17.07 37.04 -15.94
N GLU A 41 16.51 37.50 -17.04
CA GLU A 41 17.25 38.13 -18.13
C GLU A 41 17.97 39.40 -17.68
N ALA A 42 17.33 40.24 -16.86
CA ALA A 42 17.97 41.40 -16.24
C ALA A 42 19.16 41.00 -15.34
N LEU A 43 19.05 39.89 -14.59
CA LEU A 43 20.17 39.36 -13.82
C LEU A 43 21.29 38.85 -14.74
N LEU A 44 20.97 38.16 -15.83
CA LEU A 44 21.96 37.66 -16.78
C LEU A 44 22.74 38.77 -17.49
N ALA A 45 22.08 39.91 -17.73
CA ALA A 45 22.66 41.07 -18.41
C ALA A 45 23.49 42.01 -17.49
N ARG A 46 23.32 41.92 -16.15
CA ARG A 46 24.02 42.79 -15.19
C ARG A 46 25.54 42.57 -15.22
N ASP A 47 26.31 43.66 -15.18
CA ASP A 47 27.76 43.57 -14.90
C ASP A 47 27.99 43.29 -13.40
N TYR A 48 28.77 42.26 -13.11
CA TYR A 48 29.07 41.79 -11.76
C TYR A 48 30.47 42.17 -11.27
N SER A 49 31.17 43.07 -11.95
CA SER A 49 32.54 43.48 -11.60
C SER A 49 32.62 44.22 -10.25
N ASP A 50 31.52 44.85 -9.83
CA ASP A 50 31.38 45.60 -8.57
C ASP A 50 31.19 44.72 -7.31
N ARG A 51 30.87 43.43 -7.49
CA ARG A 51 30.40 42.54 -6.40
C ARG A 51 31.40 42.32 -5.28
N LEU A 52 32.68 42.15 -5.61
CA LEU A 52 33.72 41.76 -4.65
C LEU A 52 34.19 42.95 -3.83
N GLN A 53 34.56 42.70 -2.58
CA GLN A 53 35.27 43.67 -1.74
C GLN A 53 36.53 44.19 -2.48
N PRO A 54 36.90 45.47 -2.33
CA PRO A 54 38.01 46.07 -3.10
C PRO A 54 39.31 45.28 -3.09
N HIS A 55 39.68 44.70 -1.94
CA HIS A 55 40.89 43.90 -1.75
C HIS A 55 40.83 42.50 -2.40
N LEU A 56 39.64 42.04 -2.81
CA LEU A 56 39.42 40.76 -3.49
C LEU A 56 39.17 40.94 -5.00
N ARG A 57 39.07 42.19 -5.49
CA ARG A 57 38.78 42.47 -6.90
C ARG A 57 39.96 42.06 -7.77
N GLN A 58 39.64 41.41 -8.89
CA GLN A 58 40.61 41.13 -9.94
C GLN A 58 40.85 42.40 -10.76
N ASP A 59 42.01 42.46 -11.43
CA ASP A 59 42.26 43.48 -12.44
C ASP A 59 41.37 43.20 -13.67
N TYR A 60 40.20 43.83 -13.70
CA TYR A 60 39.20 43.62 -14.76
C TYR A 60 39.63 44.19 -16.12
N SER A 61 40.70 45.01 -16.17
CA SER A 61 41.31 45.42 -17.44
C SER A 61 42.06 44.26 -18.12
N LYS A 62 42.56 43.30 -17.32
CA LYS A 62 43.28 42.11 -17.79
C LYS A 62 42.40 40.87 -17.88
N LYS A 63 41.38 40.75 -17.03
CA LYS A 63 40.47 39.61 -17.00
C LYS A 63 39.04 40.04 -16.69
N LYS A 64 38.20 40.15 -17.73
CA LYS A 64 36.78 40.51 -17.57
C LYS A 64 36.05 39.50 -16.66
N SER A 65 35.08 40.00 -15.89
CA SER A 65 34.20 39.11 -15.13
C SER A 65 33.43 38.21 -16.08
N ARG A 66 33.52 36.89 -15.88
CA ARG A 66 32.76 35.92 -16.68
C ARG A 66 31.25 36.19 -16.59
N PRO A 67 30.48 36.02 -17.68
CA PRO A 67 29.02 36.01 -17.64
C PRO A 67 28.45 34.89 -16.76
N VAL A 68 27.16 34.98 -16.40
CA VAL A 68 26.48 33.95 -15.59
C VAL A 68 26.36 32.63 -16.36
N LEU A 69 25.92 32.67 -17.62
CA LEU A 69 25.75 31.48 -18.47
C LEU A 69 27.05 30.94 -19.08
N ASP A 70 28.20 31.58 -18.82
CA ASP A 70 29.50 31.11 -19.30
C ASP A 70 29.72 29.62 -18.95
N PRO A 71 30.00 28.74 -19.94
CA PRO A 71 30.15 27.30 -19.71
C PRO A 71 31.27 26.94 -18.72
N SER A 72 32.30 27.79 -18.60
CA SER A 72 33.41 27.62 -17.65
C SER A 72 33.02 28.01 -16.21
N ARG A 73 31.88 28.67 -16.01
CA ARG A 73 31.36 29.02 -14.68
C ARG A 73 30.42 27.91 -14.20
N SER A 74 30.80 27.23 -13.13
CA SER A 74 29.97 26.17 -12.53
C SER A 74 28.68 26.73 -11.91
N LEU A 75 27.65 25.87 -11.81
CA LEU A 75 26.41 26.18 -11.12
C LEU A 75 26.66 26.60 -9.65
N GLY A 76 27.53 25.89 -8.93
CA GLY A 76 27.89 26.23 -7.56
C GLY A 76 28.53 27.63 -7.44
N SER A 77 29.36 28.03 -8.41
CA SER A 77 29.91 29.39 -8.46
C SER A 77 28.83 30.45 -8.71
N VAL A 78 27.81 30.14 -9.52
CA VAL A 78 26.66 31.04 -9.72
C VAL A 78 25.87 31.15 -8.42
N ILE A 79 25.53 30.03 -7.77
CA ILE A 79 24.82 30.03 -6.48
C ILE A 79 25.60 30.89 -5.46
N LYS A 80 26.93 30.74 -5.39
CA LYS A 80 27.80 31.55 -4.53
C LYS A 80 27.69 33.05 -4.85
N MET A 81 27.69 33.44 -6.13
CA MET A 81 27.53 34.85 -6.53
C MET A 81 26.20 35.47 -6.10
N PHE A 82 25.16 34.65 -5.91
CA PHE A 82 23.83 35.09 -5.50
C PHE A 82 23.50 34.72 -4.05
N THR A 83 24.50 34.34 -3.25
CA THR A 83 24.35 34.08 -1.81
C THR A 83 25.10 35.16 -1.03
N PRO A 84 24.44 35.95 -0.16
CA PRO A 84 25.11 37.01 0.58
C PRO A 84 26.34 36.53 1.36
N SER A 85 27.44 37.29 1.31
CA SER A 85 28.68 37.00 2.02
C SER A 85 29.33 38.30 2.49
N ALA A 86 29.45 38.48 3.81
CA ALA A 86 30.06 39.66 4.40
C ALA A 86 31.58 39.72 4.16
N SER A 87 32.23 38.55 4.05
CA SER A 87 33.68 38.44 3.83
C SER A 87 34.08 38.66 2.37
N GLU A 88 33.23 38.29 1.41
CA GLU A 88 33.59 38.32 -0.01
C GLU A 88 32.97 39.50 -0.78
N PHE A 89 31.76 39.93 -0.41
CA PHE A 89 30.98 40.89 -1.20
C PHE A 89 30.81 42.24 -0.52
N THR A 90 30.67 43.30 -1.33
CA THR A 90 30.45 44.65 -0.84
C THR A 90 29.10 44.77 -0.11
N PRO A 91 28.95 45.71 0.86
CA PRO A 91 27.68 45.94 1.55
C PRO A 91 26.53 46.27 0.59
N ALA A 92 26.80 47.08 -0.44
CA ALA A 92 25.82 47.45 -1.46
C ALA A 92 25.35 46.24 -2.27
N TYR A 93 26.27 45.35 -2.68
CA TYR A 93 25.92 44.13 -3.40
C TYR A 93 25.11 43.16 -2.52
N ASN A 94 25.48 42.99 -1.26
CA ASN A 94 24.73 42.18 -0.30
C ASN A 94 23.33 42.73 -0.03
N ALA A 95 23.16 44.06 0.03
CA ALA A 95 21.85 44.69 0.16
C ALA A 95 20.99 44.44 -1.09
N TRP A 96 21.57 44.58 -2.29
CA TRP A 96 20.89 44.26 -3.54
C TRP A 96 20.52 42.78 -3.65
N LEU A 97 21.39 41.84 -3.27
CA LEU A 97 21.07 40.41 -3.29
C LEU A 97 19.81 40.07 -2.46
N LYS A 98 19.61 40.76 -1.33
CA LYS A 98 18.43 40.55 -0.46
C LYS A 98 17.12 41.03 -1.09
N THR A 99 17.16 41.88 -2.13
CA THR A 99 15.94 42.33 -2.81
C THR A 99 15.47 41.34 -3.88
N ILE A 100 16.31 40.37 -4.27
CA ILE A 100 15.98 39.40 -5.30
C ILE A 100 15.07 38.31 -4.70
N PRO A 101 13.86 38.08 -5.24
CA PRO A 101 13.00 37.01 -4.74
C PRO A 101 13.63 35.62 -4.90
N THR A 102 13.51 34.76 -3.89
CA THR A 102 14.05 33.39 -3.91
C THR A 102 13.55 32.56 -5.10
N ARG A 103 12.31 32.82 -5.54
CA ARG A 103 11.72 32.19 -6.74
C ARG A 103 12.47 32.56 -8.03
N ILE A 104 12.96 33.79 -8.15
CA ILE A 104 13.75 34.24 -9.31
C ILE A 104 15.13 33.59 -9.30
N LEU A 105 15.79 33.53 -8.14
CA LEU A 105 17.06 32.82 -8.01
C LEU A 105 16.91 31.33 -8.34
N THR A 106 15.80 30.72 -7.93
CA THR A 106 15.47 29.33 -8.26
C THR A 106 15.36 29.11 -9.78
N LEU A 107 14.70 30.02 -10.50
CA LEU A 107 14.60 29.98 -11.95
C LEU A 107 15.95 30.24 -12.62
N LEU A 108 16.70 31.26 -12.17
CA LEU A 108 18.05 31.56 -12.66
C LEU A 108 18.98 30.34 -12.59
N PHE A 109 18.96 29.62 -11.46
CA PHE A 109 19.78 28.42 -11.30
C PHE A 109 19.32 27.29 -12.22
N ALA A 110 18.01 27.14 -12.44
CA ALA A 110 17.48 26.19 -13.42
C ALA A 110 17.95 26.54 -14.84
N VAL A 111 17.85 27.80 -15.24
CA VAL A 111 18.38 28.28 -16.53
C VAL A 111 19.87 27.97 -16.62
N LYS A 112 20.68 28.28 -15.60
CA LYS A 112 22.11 27.96 -15.59
C LYS A 112 22.40 26.46 -15.74
N ARG A 113 21.59 25.61 -15.11
CA ARG A 113 21.79 24.16 -15.13
C ARG A 113 21.52 23.55 -16.50
N PHE A 114 20.48 24.02 -17.18
CA PHE A 114 19.99 23.39 -18.40
C PHE A 114 20.34 24.13 -19.69
N ALA A 115 20.69 25.42 -19.60
CA ALA A 115 21.06 26.21 -20.77
C ALA A 115 22.26 25.58 -21.49
N GLN A 116 22.08 25.34 -22.79
CA GLN A 116 23.13 24.82 -23.64
C GLN A 116 23.86 25.96 -24.36
N PRO A 117 25.18 25.85 -24.59
CA PRO A 117 25.93 26.87 -25.35
C PRO A 117 25.32 27.14 -26.74
N ALA A 118 24.76 26.11 -27.38
CA ALA A 118 24.15 26.19 -28.71
C ALA A 118 22.90 27.07 -28.77
N TRP A 119 22.22 27.32 -27.65
CA TRP A 119 21.01 28.14 -27.62
C TRP A 119 21.30 29.63 -27.74
N GLY A 120 22.53 30.06 -27.43
CA GLY A 120 22.93 31.47 -27.51
C GLY A 120 21.96 32.41 -26.79
N SER A 121 21.49 33.45 -27.47
CA SER A 121 20.49 34.40 -26.97
C SER A 121 19.06 33.84 -26.93
N ALA A 122 18.78 32.75 -27.64
CA ALA A 122 17.45 32.13 -27.74
C ALA A 122 17.13 31.16 -26.60
N TRP A 123 17.97 31.07 -25.56
CA TRP A 123 17.78 30.19 -24.39
C TRP A 123 16.38 30.29 -23.77
N ARG A 124 15.74 31.46 -23.87
CA ARG A 124 14.42 31.76 -23.32
C ARG A 124 13.32 30.90 -23.94
N GLU A 125 13.40 30.63 -25.24
CA GLU A 125 12.36 29.93 -26.01
C GLU A 125 12.22 28.45 -25.58
N HIS A 126 13.28 27.89 -25.00
CA HIS A 126 13.30 26.52 -24.51
C HIS A 126 12.54 26.35 -23.19
N PHE A 127 12.30 27.43 -22.43
CA PHE A 127 11.59 27.38 -21.16
C PHE A 127 10.11 27.73 -21.35
N THR A 128 9.23 26.78 -21.05
CA THR A 128 7.79 26.94 -21.26
C THR A 128 6.98 26.49 -20.05
N VAL A 129 5.69 26.83 -20.06
CA VAL A 129 4.65 26.27 -19.19
C VAL A 129 3.49 25.84 -20.08
N ASP A 130 2.70 24.87 -19.64
CA ASP A 130 1.48 24.50 -20.37
C ASP A 130 0.43 25.60 -20.32
N ILE A 131 -0.48 25.62 -21.31
CA ILE A 131 -1.72 26.38 -21.20
C ILE A 131 -2.79 25.44 -20.65
N ILE A 132 -3.26 25.71 -19.44
CA ILE A 132 -4.27 24.92 -18.72
C ILE A 132 -5.55 25.75 -18.66
N ASN A 133 -6.62 25.27 -19.31
CA ASN A 133 -7.91 25.96 -19.38
C ASN A 133 -7.81 27.42 -19.89
N GLY A 134 -6.92 27.68 -20.85
CA GLY A 134 -6.70 29.00 -21.43
C GLY A 134 -5.80 29.93 -20.62
N ALA A 135 -5.29 29.50 -19.46
CA ALA A 135 -4.35 30.26 -18.65
C ALA A 135 -2.95 29.59 -18.62
N PRO A 136 -1.85 30.37 -18.54
CA PRO A 136 -0.52 29.80 -18.31
C PRO A 136 -0.48 29.01 -17.00
N GLY A 137 -0.03 27.78 -17.07
CA GLY A 137 0.23 26.93 -15.91
C GLY A 137 1.51 27.36 -15.18
N HIS A 138 1.79 26.65 -14.09
CA HIS A 138 2.91 26.99 -13.21
C HIS A 138 4.09 26.02 -13.32
N GLN A 139 3.93 24.90 -14.02
CA GLN A 139 4.95 23.87 -14.12
C GLN A 139 5.99 24.22 -15.19
N LEU A 140 7.23 24.48 -14.77
CA LEU A 140 8.32 24.82 -15.68
C LEU A 140 8.74 23.61 -16.50
N LYS A 141 8.87 23.83 -17.81
CA LYS A 141 9.29 22.85 -18.79
C LYS A 141 10.52 23.33 -19.55
N ILE A 142 11.25 22.35 -20.09
CA ILE A 142 12.32 22.50 -21.06
C ILE A 142 11.96 21.66 -22.28
N ASP A 143 11.83 22.30 -23.45
CA ASP A 143 11.47 21.62 -24.71
C ASP A 143 10.24 20.68 -24.56
N GLY A 144 9.21 21.16 -23.84
CA GLY A 144 7.97 20.42 -23.57
C GLY A 144 8.04 19.38 -22.45
N ARG A 145 9.22 19.14 -21.85
CA ARG A 145 9.41 18.20 -20.73
C ARG A 145 9.44 18.91 -19.38
N ALA A 146 8.68 18.39 -18.42
CA ALA A 146 8.67 18.93 -17.06
C ALA A 146 10.06 18.85 -16.40
N ILE A 147 10.50 19.96 -15.82
CA ILE A 147 11.72 19.98 -15.00
C ILE A 147 11.36 19.43 -13.63
N ILE A 148 12.03 18.33 -13.25
CA ILE A 148 11.90 17.72 -11.93
C ILE A 148 12.98 18.28 -11.00
N ALA A 149 12.56 18.78 -9.86
CA ALA A 149 13.40 19.26 -8.78
C ALA A 149 13.27 18.35 -7.54
N SER A 150 14.25 18.45 -6.65
CA SER A 150 14.30 17.73 -5.39
C SER A 150 13.87 18.64 -4.25
N TYR A 151 13.09 18.09 -3.32
CA TYR A 151 12.50 18.79 -2.19
C TYR A 151 12.66 17.97 -0.91
N LEU A 152 12.70 18.65 0.23
CA LEU A 152 12.52 18.02 1.54
C LEU A 152 11.31 18.60 2.24
N ARG A 153 10.58 17.75 2.95
CA ARG A 153 9.57 18.18 3.90
C ARG A 153 10.26 18.59 5.20
N VAL A 154 9.98 19.81 5.66
CA VAL A 154 10.50 20.34 6.93
C VAL A 154 9.30 20.73 7.79
N GLY A 155 8.75 19.74 8.47
CA GLY A 155 7.55 19.86 9.30
C GLY A 155 6.25 19.99 8.49
N VAL A 156 5.19 20.30 9.22
CA VAL A 156 3.84 20.53 8.70
C VAL A 156 3.37 21.91 9.17
N ALA A 157 2.45 22.51 8.41
CA ALA A 157 1.72 23.72 8.81
C ALA A 157 0.59 23.36 9.78
N ALA A 158 -0.05 24.38 10.35
CA ALA A 158 -1.11 24.20 11.36
C ALA A 158 -2.35 23.47 10.81
N ASP A 159 -2.59 23.58 9.51
CA ASP A 159 -3.66 22.90 8.77
C ASP A 159 -3.27 21.48 8.30
N GLY A 160 -2.08 20.99 8.70
CA GLY A 160 -1.54 19.71 8.28
C GLY A 160 -0.86 19.73 6.91
N ALA A 161 -0.82 20.87 6.20
CA ALA A 161 -0.15 20.96 4.91
C ALA A 161 1.37 20.75 5.05
N TRP A 162 1.97 20.09 4.07
CA TRP A 162 3.41 19.85 4.09
C TRP A 162 4.18 21.13 3.82
N ARG A 163 5.15 21.45 4.69
CA ARG A 163 6.11 22.53 4.45
C ARG A 163 7.26 21.98 3.62
N THR A 164 7.18 22.11 2.31
CA THR A 164 8.19 21.58 1.38
C THR A 164 9.15 22.67 0.93
N TYR A 165 10.44 22.33 0.93
CA TYR A 165 11.51 23.25 0.55
C TYR A 165 12.37 22.62 -0.53
N LYS A 166 12.61 23.39 -1.60
CA LYS A 166 13.45 22.97 -2.69
C LYS A 166 14.90 22.84 -2.22
N LEU A 167 15.51 21.69 -2.50
CA LEU A 167 16.94 21.49 -2.33
C LEU A 167 17.74 22.26 -3.38
N ARG A 168 18.96 22.65 -3.03
CA ARG A 168 19.87 23.22 -4.03
C ARG A 168 20.08 22.23 -5.16
N GLN A 169 20.21 22.72 -6.39
CA GLN A 169 20.40 21.87 -7.55
C GLN A 169 21.73 21.12 -7.55
N ASP A 170 22.73 21.63 -6.84
CA ASP A 170 24.03 20.98 -6.64
C ASP A 170 24.12 20.19 -5.33
N PHE A 171 23.00 20.01 -4.62
CA PHE A 171 22.97 19.20 -3.41
C PHE A 171 22.91 17.71 -3.75
N ALA A 172 23.75 16.94 -3.08
CA ALA A 172 23.62 15.51 -2.95
C ALA A 172 23.67 15.16 -1.46
N PRO A 173 22.87 14.19 -0.98
CA PRO A 173 23.02 13.65 0.36
C PRO A 173 24.46 13.20 0.61
N ALA A 174 24.99 13.51 1.79
CA ALA A 174 26.28 13.01 2.21
C ALA A 174 26.27 11.48 2.20
N VAL A 175 27.38 10.89 1.75
CA VAL A 175 27.63 9.47 1.97
C VAL A 175 27.87 9.28 3.45
N LYS A 176 27.05 8.44 4.09
CA LYS A 176 27.16 8.15 5.51
C LYS A 176 27.68 6.74 5.69
N VAL A 177 28.68 6.60 6.56
CA VAL A 177 29.14 5.33 7.09
C VAL A 177 28.71 5.31 8.55
N GLN A 178 27.88 4.35 8.93
CA GLN A 178 27.42 4.22 10.29
C GLN A 178 28.57 3.75 11.18
N MET A 179 28.89 4.53 12.21
CA MET A 179 29.97 4.23 13.17
C MET A 179 29.44 3.71 14.50
N GLU A 180 28.18 4.01 14.82
CA GLU A 180 27.52 3.76 16.11
C GLU A 180 26.02 3.50 15.86
N ASP A 181 25.37 2.72 16.73
CA ASP A 181 23.91 2.69 16.85
C ASP A 181 23.48 2.68 18.32
N ASP A 182 23.26 1.51 18.94
CA ASP A 182 22.68 1.42 20.28
C ASP A 182 23.73 1.19 21.37
N ILE A 183 24.59 0.18 21.20
CA ILE A 183 25.61 -0.15 22.19
C ILE A 183 26.97 0.34 21.68
N THR A 184 27.52 1.37 22.34
CA THR A 184 28.78 1.99 21.94
C THR A 184 29.77 2.02 23.09
N ALA A 185 31.00 1.56 22.84
CA ALA A 185 32.14 1.80 23.71
C ALA A 185 32.89 3.07 23.25
N SER A 186 33.35 3.89 24.19
CA SER A 186 34.13 5.08 23.86
C SER A 186 35.23 5.37 24.88
N VAL A 187 36.30 6.00 24.40
CA VAL A 187 37.44 6.44 25.21
C VAL A 187 37.86 7.83 24.77
N THR A 188 38.30 8.66 25.72
CA THR A 188 38.88 9.98 25.44
C THR A 188 40.38 9.90 25.60
N VAL A 189 41.13 10.31 24.58
CA VAL A 189 42.60 10.27 24.55
C VAL A 189 43.17 11.63 24.17
N PRO A 190 44.39 11.98 24.61
CA PRO A 190 45.13 13.12 24.07
C PRO A 190 45.31 13.00 22.56
N THR A 191 45.11 14.09 21.82
CA THR A 191 45.29 14.08 20.34
C THR A 191 46.73 13.79 19.93
N ALA A 192 47.70 14.09 20.80
CA ALA A 192 49.11 13.78 20.62
C ALA A 192 49.42 12.27 20.52
N TRP A 193 48.50 11.39 20.97
CA TRP A 193 48.66 9.94 20.86
C TRP A 193 48.14 9.37 19.52
N LEU A 194 47.48 10.20 18.71
CA LEU A 194 46.87 9.80 17.46
C LEU A 194 47.80 10.10 16.27
N PRO A 195 47.73 9.31 15.18
CA PRO A 195 48.44 9.65 13.95
C PRO A 195 47.96 11.01 13.41
N PRO A 196 48.72 11.69 12.52
CA PRO A 196 48.34 12.99 11.97
C PRO A 196 46.90 12.97 11.42
N LEU A 197 45.99 13.62 12.14
CA LEU A 197 44.57 13.69 11.78
C LEU A 197 44.33 14.84 10.80
N ALA A 198 43.20 14.76 10.07
CA ALA A 198 42.76 15.83 9.21
C ALA A 198 42.67 17.18 9.97
N TYR A 199 42.88 18.27 9.22
CA TYR A 199 43.29 19.62 9.66
C TYR A 199 42.50 20.25 10.84
N ASP A 200 41.27 19.81 11.12
CA ASP A 200 40.42 20.37 12.17
C ASP A 200 40.55 19.65 13.53
N VAL A 201 40.92 18.37 13.58
CA VAL A 201 41.04 17.62 14.85
C VAL A 201 42.38 17.89 15.53
N ALA A 202 43.41 18.19 14.76
CA ALA A 202 44.76 18.49 15.25
C ALA A 202 44.84 19.75 16.15
N ARG A 203 43.80 20.59 16.16
CA ARG A 203 43.73 21.81 17.00
C ARG A 203 43.14 21.58 18.39
N GLN A 204 42.58 20.41 18.66
CA GLN A 204 41.97 20.09 19.95
C GLN A 204 42.96 19.32 20.85
N PRO A 205 42.92 19.49 22.18
CA PRO A 205 43.86 18.82 23.10
C PRO A 205 43.54 17.34 23.32
N ALA A 206 42.29 16.92 23.11
CA ALA A 206 41.83 15.54 23.27
C ALA A 206 40.79 15.18 22.19
N ALA A 207 40.68 13.90 21.90
CA ALA A 207 39.70 13.34 20.98
C ALA A 207 38.94 12.18 21.65
N LYS A 208 37.64 12.09 21.35
CA LYS A 208 36.80 10.95 21.72
C LYS A 208 36.79 9.95 20.57
N LEU A 209 37.21 8.72 20.86
CA LEU A 209 37.09 7.57 19.97
C LEU A 209 35.87 6.77 20.37
N ALA A 210 35.11 6.28 19.40
CA ALA A 210 33.92 5.47 19.63
C ALA A 210 33.91 4.28 18.67
N GLN A 211 33.39 3.15 19.16
CA GLN A 211 33.22 1.94 18.39
C GLN A 211 31.89 1.29 18.74
N ASN A 212 31.13 0.93 17.70
CA ASN A 212 29.96 0.09 17.87
C ASN A 212 30.35 -1.29 18.39
N CYS A 213 29.71 -1.73 19.47
CA CYS A 213 29.93 -3.05 20.06
C CYS A 213 29.15 -4.15 19.32
N GLU A 214 28.17 -3.78 18.49
CA GLU A 214 27.20 -4.69 17.89
C GLU A 214 27.61 -5.09 16.47
N ALA A 215 27.65 -6.38 16.19
CA ALA A 215 27.85 -6.90 14.82
C ALA A 215 26.53 -6.95 14.02
N ARG A 216 25.38 -6.94 14.70
CA ARG A 216 24.04 -6.92 14.11
C ARG A 216 23.16 -5.98 14.94
N LEU A 217 22.32 -5.21 14.27
CA LEU A 217 21.47 -4.22 14.91
C LEU A 217 20.05 -4.78 15.07
N PHE A 218 19.50 -4.73 16.28
CA PHE A 218 18.14 -5.21 16.54
C PHE A 218 17.11 -4.13 16.16
N GLN A 219 16.79 -4.06 14.87
CA GLN A 219 15.89 -3.04 14.31
C GLN A 219 14.42 -3.33 14.64
N ARG A 220 13.65 -2.25 14.80
CA ARG A 220 12.18 -2.31 14.83
C ARG A 220 11.62 -1.53 13.63
N PRO A 221 11.24 -2.21 12.54
CA PRO A 221 10.84 -1.56 11.30
C PRO A 221 9.38 -1.10 11.36
N ASP A 222 9.10 -0.07 12.18
CA ASP A 222 7.74 0.44 12.41
C ASP A 222 7.03 0.87 11.11
N ASP A 223 7.79 1.36 10.11
CA ASP A 223 7.28 1.79 8.81
C ASP A 223 7.01 0.64 7.83
N ALA A 224 7.59 -0.55 8.04
CA ALA A 224 7.43 -1.71 7.15
C ALA A 224 6.04 -2.36 7.23
N VAL A 225 5.21 -1.97 8.20
CA VAL A 225 3.78 -2.30 8.21
C VAL A 225 3.08 -1.75 6.97
N HIS A 226 3.57 -0.64 6.41
CA HIS A 226 3.07 -0.05 5.18
C HIS A 226 3.89 -0.54 3.98
N ARG A 227 3.31 -1.44 3.18
CA ARG A 227 3.98 -2.04 2.01
C ARG A 227 4.57 -0.99 1.07
N GLY A 228 5.84 -1.18 0.70
CA GLY A 228 6.64 -0.33 -0.18
C GLY A 228 7.19 0.95 0.48
N GLN A 229 6.90 1.19 1.77
CA GLN A 229 7.37 2.36 2.49
C GLN A 229 8.81 2.19 3.00
N ASP A 230 9.10 1.08 3.71
CA ASP A 230 10.44 0.76 4.21
C ASP A 230 11.15 -0.24 3.30
N LYS A 231 11.74 0.29 2.22
CA LYS A 231 12.43 -0.51 1.22
C LYS A 231 13.65 -1.26 1.77
N GLN A 232 14.29 -0.72 2.81
CA GLN A 232 15.46 -1.34 3.41
C GLN A 232 15.04 -2.56 4.22
N ALA A 233 14.04 -2.41 5.10
CA ALA A 233 13.52 -3.53 5.88
C ALA A 233 12.96 -4.65 4.98
N GLU A 234 12.26 -4.31 3.91
CA GLU A 234 11.73 -5.28 2.95
C GLU A 234 12.85 -6.09 2.26
N SER A 235 13.91 -5.42 1.78
CA SER A 235 15.06 -6.08 1.14
C SER A 235 15.83 -6.97 2.14
N ASP A 236 16.02 -6.49 3.37
CA ASP A 236 16.71 -7.25 4.42
C ASP A 236 15.92 -8.51 4.81
N LEU A 237 14.60 -8.39 5.01
CA LEU A 237 13.73 -9.52 5.38
C LEU A 237 13.54 -10.53 4.24
N ALA A 238 13.58 -10.08 2.97
CA ALA A 238 13.48 -10.95 1.81
C ALA A 238 14.72 -11.86 1.61
N GLY A 239 15.79 -11.64 2.38
CA GLY A 239 16.93 -12.56 2.45
C GLY A 239 17.93 -12.40 1.31
N GLU A 240 17.95 -11.26 0.59
CA GLU A 240 18.99 -10.97 -0.43
C GLU A 240 20.41 -11.01 0.17
N ASN A 241 20.53 -10.87 1.50
CA ASN A 241 21.79 -10.81 2.26
C ASN A 241 22.04 -12.03 3.19
N GLY A 242 21.27 -13.13 3.07
CA GLY A 242 21.45 -14.36 3.86
C GLY A 242 20.41 -14.59 4.96
N SER A 243 20.73 -15.46 5.94
CA SER A 243 19.79 -15.83 7.01
C SER A 243 19.61 -14.72 8.05
N VAL A 244 18.39 -14.23 8.21
CA VAL A 244 18.01 -13.21 9.19
C VAL A 244 17.39 -13.86 10.41
N PHE A 245 17.79 -13.41 11.60
CA PHE A 245 17.06 -13.72 12.83
C PHE A 245 15.87 -12.76 12.94
N VAL A 246 14.65 -13.29 12.95
CA VAL A 246 13.42 -12.51 13.08
C VAL A 246 12.70 -12.89 14.37
N SER A 247 12.04 -11.92 15.00
CA SER A 247 11.25 -12.10 16.22
C SER A 247 9.96 -11.29 16.09
N ASN A 248 8.87 -11.77 16.68
CA ASN A 248 7.57 -11.09 16.69
C ASN A 248 6.96 -10.89 15.29
N PHE A 249 7.22 -11.81 14.36
CA PHE A 249 6.52 -11.93 13.09
C PHE A 249 5.59 -13.15 13.13
N GLU A 250 4.47 -13.06 12.41
CA GLU A 250 3.53 -14.18 12.26
C GLU A 250 4.23 -15.35 11.53
N PRO A 251 4.29 -16.55 12.12
CA PRO A 251 4.85 -17.72 11.44
C PRO A 251 3.94 -18.15 10.29
N LEU A 252 4.43 -18.04 9.06
CA LEU A 252 3.79 -18.69 7.92
C LEU A 252 4.24 -20.16 7.89
N THR A 253 3.33 -21.09 8.17
CA THR A 253 3.67 -22.52 8.30
C THR A 253 3.75 -23.23 6.95
N ALA A 254 4.69 -24.18 6.84
CA ALA A 254 4.66 -25.18 5.79
C ALA A 254 3.61 -26.25 6.14
N ALA A 255 3.08 -26.96 5.14
CA ALA A 255 2.18 -28.08 5.39
C ALA A 255 2.88 -29.18 6.21
N ASP A 256 2.21 -29.72 7.23
CA ASP A 256 2.76 -30.75 8.11
C ASP A 256 3.05 -32.06 7.36
N ALA A 257 2.19 -32.42 6.39
CA ALA A 257 2.34 -33.56 5.50
C ALA A 257 1.43 -33.40 4.26
N GLY A 258 1.59 -34.29 3.28
CA GLY A 258 0.73 -34.35 2.08
C GLY A 258 1.30 -33.61 0.86
N ASP A 259 0.55 -33.64 -0.23
CA ASP A 259 0.90 -33.07 -1.52
C ASP A 259 -0.21 -32.14 -2.01
N VAL A 260 0.17 -30.96 -2.52
CA VAL A 260 -0.73 -30.04 -3.20
C VAL A 260 -0.40 -30.03 -4.69
N VAL A 261 -1.36 -30.46 -5.51
CA VAL A 261 -1.27 -30.46 -6.98
C VAL A 261 -2.28 -29.47 -7.54
N VAL A 262 -1.80 -28.45 -8.25
CA VAL A 262 -2.60 -27.37 -8.85
C VAL A 262 -2.33 -27.33 -10.34
N LEU A 263 -3.39 -27.42 -11.16
CA LEU A 263 -3.29 -27.37 -12.63
C LEU A 263 -2.25 -28.35 -13.19
N GLY A 264 -2.21 -29.57 -12.61
CA GLY A 264 -1.29 -30.65 -12.99
C GLY A 264 0.15 -30.49 -12.50
N ARG A 265 0.45 -29.52 -11.62
CA ARG A 265 1.80 -29.23 -11.11
C ARG A 265 1.84 -29.33 -9.58
N ARG A 266 2.94 -29.83 -9.03
CA ARG A 266 3.10 -29.97 -7.58
C ARG A 266 3.64 -28.67 -6.97
N TRP A 267 3.00 -28.17 -5.92
CA TRP A 267 3.37 -26.89 -5.29
C TRP A 267 4.82 -26.87 -4.81
N ALA A 268 5.27 -27.94 -4.17
CA ALA A 268 6.63 -28.07 -3.63
C ALA A 268 7.74 -27.86 -4.69
N THR A 269 7.49 -28.18 -5.95
CA THR A 269 8.49 -28.10 -7.03
C THR A 269 8.24 -26.93 -8.00
N ASP A 270 6.98 -26.55 -8.23
CA ASP A 270 6.58 -25.67 -9.32
C ASP A 270 5.91 -24.36 -8.85
N ALA A 271 6.04 -23.99 -7.57
CA ALA A 271 5.32 -22.87 -6.95
C ALA A 271 5.36 -21.56 -7.78
N ALA A 272 6.52 -21.19 -8.34
CA ALA A 272 6.65 -19.98 -9.14
C ALA A 272 5.84 -20.05 -10.45
N ALA A 273 5.80 -21.20 -11.11
CA ALA A 273 5.01 -21.41 -12.32
C ALA A 273 3.50 -21.47 -12.00
N ILE A 274 3.13 -22.06 -10.87
CA ILE A 274 1.74 -22.09 -10.39
C ILE A 274 1.26 -20.67 -10.08
N ARG A 275 2.06 -19.86 -9.37
CA ARG A 275 1.73 -18.46 -9.05
C ARG A 275 1.47 -17.59 -10.27
N GLN A 276 2.04 -17.92 -11.44
CA GLN A 276 1.77 -17.20 -12.69
C GLN A 276 0.44 -17.59 -13.35
N ARG A 277 -0.25 -18.63 -12.87
CA ARG A 277 -1.48 -19.19 -13.44
C ARG A 277 -2.68 -19.13 -12.49
N ILE A 278 -2.47 -18.69 -11.25
CA ILE A 278 -3.53 -18.56 -10.24
C ILE A 278 -3.75 -17.10 -9.87
N GLY A 279 -4.99 -16.77 -9.52
CA GLY A 279 -5.36 -15.50 -8.89
C GLY A 279 -5.77 -15.78 -7.45
N VAL A 280 -5.45 -14.87 -6.53
CA VAL A 280 -5.82 -15.01 -5.12
C VAL A 280 -6.38 -13.69 -4.62
N ALA A 281 -7.59 -13.72 -4.08
CA ALA A 281 -8.16 -12.63 -3.27
C ALA A 281 -8.41 -13.17 -1.86
N LEU A 282 -7.84 -12.49 -0.86
CA LEU A 282 -7.96 -12.85 0.55
C LEU A 282 -9.13 -12.07 1.19
N GLN A 283 -9.68 -12.58 2.31
CA GLN A 283 -10.78 -11.96 3.07
C GLN A 283 -10.49 -10.48 3.36
N GLU A 284 -9.28 -10.18 3.88
CA GLU A 284 -8.80 -8.81 4.03
C GLU A 284 -7.64 -8.52 3.07
N THR A 285 -7.90 -7.69 2.06
CA THR A 285 -6.87 -7.19 1.16
C THR A 285 -6.51 -5.74 1.49
N GLN A 286 -5.38 -5.54 2.18
CA GLN A 286 -4.83 -4.21 2.42
C GLN A 286 -4.11 -3.67 1.17
N LEU A 287 -4.79 -2.78 0.45
CA LEU A 287 -4.27 -2.08 -0.73
C LEU A 287 -3.82 -0.66 -0.36
N SER A 288 -2.80 -0.15 -1.05
CA SER A 288 -2.27 1.19 -0.76
C SER A 288 -3.31 2.28 -1.01
N GLU A 289 -3.72 2.96 0.05
CA GLU A 289 -4.78 3.98 -0.01
C GLU A 289 -4.46 5.19 -0.90
N LYS A 290 -3.16 5.42 -1.15
CA LYS A 290 -2.65 6.56 -1.92
C LYS A 290 -2.67 6.34 -3.42
N LEU A 291 -2.65 5.08 -3.87
CA LEU A 291 -2.69 4.73 -5.27
C LEU A 291 -4.11 4.89 -5.81
N THR A 292 -4.23 5.17 -7.10
CA THR A 292 -5.50 5.08 -7.82
C THR A 292 -5.87 3.62 -8.09
N VAL A 293 -7.14 3.36 -8.44
CA VAL A 293 -7.60 2.06 -8.95
C VAL A 293 -6.71 1.58 -10.09
N GLN A 294 -6.45 2.44 -11.08
CA GLN A 294 -5.62 2.10 -12.23
C GLN A 294 -4.18 1.76 -11.84
N GLU A 295 -3.56 2.58 -10.99
CA GLU A 295 -2.18 2.36 -10.55
C GLU A 295 -2.04 1.07 -9.75
N THR A 296 -3.04 0.76 -8.91
CA THR A 296 -3.08 -0.49 -8.15
C THR A 296 -3.16 -1.69 -9.08
N VAL A 297 -4.09 -1.70 -10.04
CA VAL A 297 -4.22 -2.79 -11.00
C VAL A 297 -2.97 -2.92 -11.88
N ALA A 298 -2.37 -1.79 -12.30
CA ALA A 298 -1.13 -1.80 -13.07
C ALA A 298 0.06 -2.36 -12.28
N LEU A 299 0.17 -2.03 -10.99
CA LEU A 299 1.19 -2.57 -10.09
C LEU A 299 1.05 -4.09 -9.99
N PHE A 300 -0.15 -4.60 -9.66
CA PHE A 300 -0.36 -6.05 -9.54
C PHE A 300 -0.15 -6.77 -10.88
N ARG A 301 -0.56 -6.15 -12.00
CA ARG A 301 -0.30 -6.69 -13.35
C ARG A 301 1.21 -6.86 -13.61
N SER A 302 2.06 -6.00 -13.07
CA SER A 302 3.52 -6.07 -13.26
C SER A 302 4.18 -7.31 -12.64
N PHE A 303 3.51 -8.01 -11.72
CA PHE A 303 4.02 -9.24 -11.09
C PHE A 303 3.89 -10.48 -12.00
N TYR A 304 3.17 -10.36 -13.12
CA TYR A 304 2.90 -11.46 -14.04
C TYR A 304 3.58 -11.24 -15.39
N ARG A 305 4.15 -12.32 -15.96
CA ARG A 305 4.81 -12.30 -17.28
C ARG A 305 3.84 -11.98 -18.40
N ALA A 306 2.62 -12.52 -18.31
CA ALA A 306 1.50 -12.30 -19.21
C ALA A 306 0.23 -12.10 -18.37
N GLY A 307 -0.86 -11.66 -19.00
CA GLY A 307 -2.08 -11.29 -18.29
C GLY A 307 -2.83 -10.17 -19.00
N ARG A 308 -4.02 -9.86 -18.48
CA ARG A 308 -5.00 -8.95 -19.08
C ARG A 308 -4.51 -7.50 -19.11
N ALA A 309 -5.05 -6.69 -20.03
CA ALA A 309 -4.77 -5.26 -20.01
C ALA A 309 -5.45 -4.61 -18.81
N VAL A 310 -4.79 -3.60 -18.22
CA VAL A 310 -5.30 -2.91 -17.00
C VAL A 310 -6.71 -2.35 -17.22
N GLY A 311 -7.00 -1.80 -18.40
CA GLY A 311 -8.33 -1.29 -18.74
C GLY A 311 -9.40 -2.37 -18.69
N ASP A 312 -9.13 -3.52 -19.31
CA ASP A 312 -10.08 -4.65 -19.38
C ASP A 312 -10.37 -5.24 -18.00
N VAL A 313 -9.37 -5.27 -17.12
CA VAL A 313 -9.55 -5.75 -15.74
C VAL A 313 -10.39 -4.78 -14.93
N VAL A 314 -10.11 -3.48 -15.02
CA VAL A 314 -10.90 -2.44 -14.35
C VAL A 314 -12.35 -2.46 -14.84
N ALA A 315 -12.56 -2.74 -16.13
CA ALA A 315 -13.88 -2.86 -16.72
C ALA A 315 -14.64 -4.10 -16.24
N ALA A 316 -13.97 -5.25 -16.20
CA ALA A 316 -14.57 -6.48 -15.72
C ALA A 316 -15.10 -6.36 -14.28
N VAL A 317 -14.45 -5.56 -13.43
CA VAL A 317 -14.90 -5.32 -12.04
C VAL A 317 -15.79 -4.10 -11.88
N GLN A 318 -16.26 -3.49 -12.98
CA GLN A 318 -17.16 -2.33 -12.99
C GLN A 318 -16.62 -1.14 -12.17
N LEU A 319 -15.33 -0.81 -12.34
CA LEU A 319 -14.65 0.31 -11.67
C LEU A 319 -14.12 1.38 -12.63
N GLU A 320 -14.60 1.44 -13.87
CA GLU A 320 -14.16 2.38 -14.91
C GLU A 320 -14.33 3.83 -14.47
N GLU A 321 -15.49 4.17 -13.92
CA GLU A 321 -15.78 5.52 -13.42
C GLU A 321 -14.91 5.91 -12.22
N LYS A 322 -14.34 4.91 -11.52
CA LYS A 322 -13.45 5.08 -10.36
C LYS A 322 -12.00 4.84 -10.71
N ARG A 323 -11.64 4.69 -11.98
CA ARG A 323 -10.28 4.38 -12.44
C ARG A 323 -9.21 5.35 -11.90
N GLY A 324 -9.55 6.64 -11.82
CA GLY A 324 -8.69 7.70 -11.26
C GLY A 324 -8.91 8.01 -9.77
N ALA A 325 -9.86 7.33 -9.12
CA ALA A 325 -10.12 7.52 -7.69
C ALA A 325 -9.04 6.81 -6.87
N ARG A 326 -8.64 7.42 -5.74
CA ARG A 326 -7.70 6.80 -4.79
C ARG A 326 -8.38 5.66 -4.03
N VAL A 327 -7.64 4.59 -3.76
CA VAL A 327 -8.15 3.40 -3.05
C VAL A 327 -8.74 3.77 -1.68
N GLY A 328 -8.15 4.74 -0.98
CA GLY A 328 -8.66 5.21 0.32
C GLY A 328 -10.05 5.85 0.25
N THR A 329 -10.51 6.27 -0.94
CA THR A 329 -11.83 6.90 -1.16
C THR A 329 -12.91 5.92 -1.62
N LEU A 330 -12.56 4.65 -1.84
CA LEU A 330 -13.49 3.62 -2.27
C LEU A 330 -14.34 3.11 -1.09
N SER A 331 -15.59 2.76 -1.37
CA SER A 331 -16.43 2.02 -0.42
C SER A 331 -15.89 0.61 -0.18
N GLY A 332 -16.35 -0.08 0.87
CA GLY A 332 -15.96 -1.47 1.15
C GLY A 332 -16.16 -2.40 -0.05
N GLY A 333 -17.34 -2.38 -0.67
CA GLY A 333 -17.62 -3.17 -1.89
C GLY A 333 -16.75 -2.81 -3.08
N GLN A 334 -16.39 -1.53 -3.26
CA GLN A 334 -15.46 -1.11 -4.30
C GLN A 334 -14.02 -1.59 -4.03
N LYS A 335 -13.58 -1.56 -2.77
CA LYS A 335 -12.27 -2.12 -2.36
C LYS A 335 -12.23 -3.63 -2.61
N GLN A 336 -13.33 -4.33 -2.32
CA GLN A 336 -13.42 -5.76 -2.57
C GLN A 336 -13.38 -6.10 -4.06
N ARG A 337 -14.11 -5.36 -4.90
CA ARG A 337 -14.01 -5.50 -6.36
C ARG A 337 -12.60 -5.18 -6.88
N LEU A 338 -11.91 -4.21 -6.29
CA LEU A 338 -10.51 -3.95 -6.61
C LEU A 338 -9.57 -5.09 -6.19
N ALA A 339 -9.82 -5.74 -5.05
CA ALA A 339 -9.06 -6.92 -4.62
C ALA A 339 -9.22 -8.08 -5.62
N VAL A 340 -10.45 -8.32 -6.08
CA VAL A 340 -10.74 -9.31 -7.14
C VAL A 340 -10.10 -8.90 -8.46
N ALA A 341 -10.08 -7.61 -8.80
CA ALA A 341 -9.36 -7.08 -9.95
C ALA A 341 -7.87 -7.47 -9.91
N CYS A 342 -7.24 -7.31 -8.73
CA CYS A 342 -5.84 -7.67 -8.50
C CYS A 342 -5.59 -9.17 -8.66
N ALA A 343 -6.56 -10.02 -8.33
CA ALA A 343 -6.48 -11.46 -8.55
C ALA A 343 -6.62 -11.85 -10.04
N LEU A 344 -7.38 -11.07 -10.82
CA LEU A 344 -7.66 -11.34 -12.24
C LEU A 344 -6.57 -10.84 -13.21
N VAL A 345 -5.67 -9.94 -12.79
CA VAL A 345 -4.69 -9.30 -13.68
C VAL A 345 -3.80 -10.30 -14.43
N GLY A 346 -3.51 -11.45 -13.83
CA GLY A 346 -2.65 -12.49 -14.40
C GLY A 346 -3.31 -13.35 -15.48
N ASP A 347 -4.57 -13.09 -15.83
CA ASP A 347 -5.41 -14.02 -16.63
C ASP A 347 -5.43 -15.46 -16.06
N PRO A 348 -5.76 -15.63 -14.77
CA PRO A 348 -5.58 -16.91 -14.10
C PRO A 348 -6.49 -18.02 -14.66
N GLU A 349 -6.00 -19.26 -14.67
CA GLU A 349 -6.80 -20.45 -14.97
C GLU A 349 -7.63 -20.90 -13.76
N LEU A 350 -7.13 -20.60 -12.56
CA LEU A 350 -7.76 -20.92 -11.28
C LEU A 350 -7.76 -19.69 -10.37
N LEU A 351 -8.93 -19.33 -9.86
CA LEU A 351 -9.12 -18.22 -8.92
C LEU A 351 -9.43 -18.75 -7.52
N PHE A 352 -8.69 -18.28 -6.51
CA PHE A 352 -8.98 -18.50 -5.10
C PHE A 352 -9.64 -17.26 -4.51
N LEU A 353 -10.81 -17.44 -3.91
CA LEU A 353 -11.59 -16.38 -3.27
C LEU A 353 -11.83 -16.76 -1.81
N ASP A 354 -11.18 -16.05 -0.90
CA ASP A 354 -11.35 -16.28 0.52
C ASP A 354 -12.44 -15.36 1.08
N GLU A 355 -13.59 -15.92 1.45
CA GLU A 355 -14.76 -15.19 1.97
C GLU A 355 -15.08 -13.90 1.19
N PRO A 356 -15.33 -14.01 -0.13
CA PRO A 356 -15.29 -12.86 -1.03
C PRO A 356 -16.38 -11.82 -0.76
N THR A 357 -17.47 -12.19 -0.07
CA THR A 357 -18.66 -11.36 0.13
C THR A 357 -18.92 -10.93 1.57
N THR A 358 -17.99 -11.23 2.48
CA THR A 358 -18.06 -10.81 3.89
C THR A 358 -18.06 -9.28 4.00
N GLY A 359 -18.97 -8.75 4.83
CA GLY A 359 -19.10 -7.30 5.05
C GLY A 359 -19.66 -6.50 3.87
N LEU A 360 -20.09 -7.15 2.78
CA LEU A 360 -20.71 -6.49 1.63
C LEU A 360 -22.21 -6.33 1.81
N ASP A 361 -22.75 -5.23 1.29
CA ASP A 361 -24.19 -5.05 1.14
C ASP A 361 -24.77 -6.03 0.09
N PRO A 362 -26.08 -6.32 0.12
CA PRO A 362 -26.71 -7.30 -0.76
C PRO A 362 -26.51 -7.02 -2.26
N GLN A 363 -26.41 -5.76 -2.68
CA GLN A 363 -26.19 -5.42 -4.08
C GLN A 363 -24.75 -5.69 -4.50
N SER A 364 -23.77 -5.28 -3.69
CA SER A 364 -22.35 -5.55 -3.93
C SER A 364 -22.05 -7.05 -3.97
N ARG A 365 -22.72 -7.85 -3.11
CA ARG A 365 -22.62 -9.32 -3.13
C ARG A 365 -23.03 -9.91 -4.47
N ARG A 366 -24.21 -9.53 -4.98
CA ARG A 366 -24.71 -10.01 -6.28
C ARG A 366 -23.79 -9.64 -7.43
N GLN A 367 -23.25 -8.42 -7.44
CA GLN A 367 -22.29 -8.00 -8.46
C GLN A 367 -21.03 -8.87 -8.46
N LEU A 368 -20.55 -9.27 -7.28
CA LEU A 368 -19.41 -10.15 -7.17
C LEU A 368 -19.75 -11.58 -7.64
N TRP A 369 -20.93 -12.07 -7.31
CA TRP A 369 -21.43 -13.36 -7.79
C TRP A 369 -21.51 -13.41 -9.33
N ASP A 370 -22.05 -12.36 -9.96
CA ASP A 370 -22.16 -12.28 -11.42
C ASP A 370 -20.76 -12.33 -12.07
N LEU A 371 -19.76 -11.69 -11.47
CA LEU A 371 -18.37 -11.74 -11.93
C LEU A 371 -17.76 -13.15 -11.81
N VAL A 372 -18.06 -13.87 -10.72
CA VAL A 372 -17.61 -15.25 -10.54
C VAL A 372 -18.27 -16.17 -11.57
N GLU A 373 -19.57 -16.01 -11.81
CA GLU A 373 -20.32 -16.74 -12.84
C GLU A 373 -19.77 -16.47 -14.25
N GLU A 374 -19.43 -15.21 -14.59
CA GLU A 374 -18.80 -14.86 -15.87
C GLU A 374 -17.44 -15.55 -16.02
N PHE A 375 -16.60 -15.50 -14.98
CA PHE A 375 -15.28 -16.13 -14.99
C PHE A 375 -15.39 -17.66 -15.17
N LYS A 376 -16.33 -18.31 -14.47
CA LYS A 376 -16.65 -19.73 -14.66
C LYS A 376 -17.15 -20.02 -16.09
N GLY A 377 -18.03 -19.16 -16.60
CA GLY A 377 -18.61 -19.27 -17.96
C GLY A 377 -17.56 -19.22 -19.07
N ALA A 378 -16.42 -18.57 -18.82
CA ALA A 378 -15.25 -18.57 -19.71
C ALA A 378 -14.40 -19.86 -19.62
N GLY A 379 -14.88 -20.91 -18.93
CA GLY A 379 -14.19 -22.19 -18.78
C GLY A 379 -13.05 -22.19 -17.75
N ARG A 380 -13.04 -21.20 -16.84
CA ARG A 380 -12.03 -21.08 -15.77
C ARG A 380 -12.54 -21.72 -14.47
N SER A 381 -11.63 -22.08 -13.58
CA SER A 381 -11.97 -22.72 -12.30
C SER A 381 -11.94 -21.73 -11.13
N VAL A 382 -12.84 -21.89 -10.16
CA VAL A 382 -12.88 -21.10 -8.93
C VAL A 382 -12.91 -22.03 -7.73
N VAL A 383 -12.08 -21.73 -6.73
CA VAL A 383 -12.19 -22.28 -5.38
C VAL A 383 -12.52 -21.12 -4.47
N LEU A 384 -13.66 -21.20 -3.78
CA LEU A 384 -14.08 -20.19 -2.84
C LEU A 384 -14.32 -20.79 -1.46
N THR A 385 -13.97 -20.04 -0.42
CA THR A 385 -14.39 -20.31 0.96
C THR A 385 -15.52 -19.36 1.30
N THR A 386 -16.52 -19.86 2.02
CA THR A 386 -17.65 -19.06 2.45
C THR A 386 -18.34 -19.71 3.63
N HIS A 387 -18.86 -18.87 4.52
CA HIS A 387 -19.83 -19.27 5.54
C HIS A 387 -21.28 -18.97 5.11
N TYR A 388 -21.48 -18.35 3.95
CA TYR A 388 -22.79 -18.04 3.40
C TYR A 388 -23.31 -19.19 2.51
N MET A 389 -24.36 -19.86 2.96
CA MET A 389 -24.90 -21.03 2.26
C MET A 389 -25.59 -20.66 0.94
N ASP A 390 -26.22 -19.49 0.86
CA ASP A 390 -26.80 -18.96 -0.38
C ASP A 390 -25.73 -18.71 -1.46
N GLU A 391 -24.53 -18.27 -1.05
CA GLU A 391 -23.38 -18.14 -1.95
C GLU A 391 -22.91 -19.49 -2.47
N ALA A 392 -22.77 -20.48 -1.58
CA ALA A 392 -22.38 -21.84 -1.97
C ALA A 392 -23.41 -22.49 -2.90
N GLU A 393 -24.71 -22.37 -2.60
CA GLU A 393 -25.79 -22.90 -3.44
C GLU A 393 -25.82 -22.26 -4.83
N ARG A 394 -25.53 -20.96 -4.92
CA ARG A 394 -25.57 -20.23 -6.19
C ARG A 394 -24.32 -20.46 -7.05
N LEU A 395 -23.13 -20.36 -6.46
CA LEU A 395 -21.88 -20.30 -7.21
C LEU A 395 -21.19 -21.66 -7.39
N CYS A 396 -21.39 -22.60 -6.47
CA CYS A 396 -20.58 -23.82 -6.44
C CYS A 396 -21.24 -24.98 -7.19
N ASP A 397 -20.49 -25.60 -8.10
CA ASP A 397 -20.92 -26.86 -8.72
C ASP A 397 -20.80 -28.03 -7.72
N ARG A 398 -19.84 -27.92 -6.79
CA ARG A 398 -19.60 -28.86 -5.68
C ARG A 398 -19.21 -28.10 -4.42
N VAL A 399 -19.66 -28.58 -3.27
CA VAL A 399 -19.39 -28.02 -1.95
C VAL A 399 -18.70 -29.09 -1.09
N ALA A 400 -17.61 -28.70 -0.44
CA ALA A 400 -16.94 -29.48 0.59
C ALA A 400 -17.26 -28.83 1.94
N VAL A 401 -17.93 -29.56 2.84
CA VAL A 401 -18.16 -29.10 4.21
C VAL A 401 -16.95 -29.51 5.04
N VAL A 402 -16.31 -28.53 5.68
CA VAL A 402 -15.11 -28.75 6.50
C VAL A 402 -15.44 -28.44 7.96
N ASP A 403 -15.12 -29.37 8.87
CA ASP A 403 -15.21 -29.17 10.32
C ASP A 403 -13.95 -29.74 10.99
N HIS A 404 -13.39 -29.02 11.96
CA HIS A 404 -12.15 -29.37 12.66
C HIS A 404 -11.00 -29.85 11.74
N GLY A 405 -10.86 -29.22 10.57
CA GLY A 405 -9.81 -29.52 9.58
C GLY A 405 -10.05 -30.77 8.74
N GLN A 406 -11.25 -31.37 8.79
CA GLN A 406 -11.61 -32.55 7.99
C GLN A 406 -12.80 -32.25 7.09
N VAL A 407 -12.77 -32.79 5.86
CA VAL A 407 -13.94 -32.75 4.97
C VAL A 407 -14.96 -33.79 5.45
N ILE A 408 -16.06 -33.32 6.02
CA ILE A 408 -17.12 -34.18 6.57
C ILE A 408 -18.21 -34.51 5.56
N ALA A 409 -18.36 -33.70 4.51
CA ALA A 409 -19.25 -33.98 3.39
C ALA A 409 -18.72 -33.34 2.10
N LEU A 410 -19.01 -33.97 0.96
CA LEU A 410 -18.60 -33.49 -0.36
C LEU A 410 -19.62 -33.94 -1.42
N GLY A 411 -20.21 -32.98 -2.13
CA GLY A 411 -21.20 -33.28 -3.16
C GLY A 411 -21.65 -32.02 -3.89
N THR A 412 -22.58 -32.15 -4.84
CA THR A 412 -23.30 -30.99 -5.36
C THR A 412 -24.24 -30.43 -4.28
N PRO A 413 -24.60 -29.13 -4.32
CA PRO A 413 -25.56 -28.57 -3.37
C PRO A 413 -26.86 -29.40 -3.27
N ARG A 414 -27.38 -29.88 -4.40
CA ARG A 414 -28.59 -30.71 -4.45
C ARG A 414 -28.41 -32.07 -3.77
N GLU A 415 -27.28 -32.73 -3.98
CA GLU A 415 -26.98 -34.02 -3.33
C GLU A 415 -26.84 -33.87 -1.81
N LEU A 416 -26.18 -32.80 -1.37
CA LEU A 416 -26.02 -32.49 0.06
C LEU A 416 -27.37 -32.18 0.71
N ILE A 417 -28.20 -31.35 0.09
CA ILE A 417 -29.56 -31.05 0.60
C ILE A 417 -30.41 -32.32 0.67
N ALA A 418 -30.35 -33.16 -0.37
CA ALA A 418 -31.08 -34.43 -0.40
C ALA A 418 -30.63 -35.42 0.67
N SER A 419 -29.39 -35.32 1.18
CA SER A 419 -28.88 -36.24 2.20
C SER A 419 -29.57 -36.09 3.57
N ILE A 420 -30.30 -34.99 3.80
CA ILE A 420 -31.15 -34.81 4.99
C ILE A 420 -32.30 -35.84 5.01
N GLY A 421 -32.74 -36.32 3.84
CA GLY A 421 -33.80 -37.32 3.74
C GLY A 421 -35.20 -36.82 4.14
N ALA A 422 -35.40 -35.50 4.18
CA ALA A 422 -36.66 -34.84 4.50
C ALA A 422 -37.13 -33.94 3.34
N ALA A 423 -38.44 -33.78 3.21
CA ALA A 423 -39.04 -32.89 2.23
C ALA A 423 -39.13 -31.45 2.76
N HIS A 424 -39.28 -31.30 4.07
CA HIS A 424 -39.43 -30.00 4.74
C HIS A 424 -38.82 -30.03 6.14
N ILE A 425 -38.47 -28.84 6.63
CA ILE A 425 -38.08 -28.60 8.01
C ILE A 425 -39.22 -27.85 8.71
N VAL A 426 -39.62 -28.34 9.88
CA VAL A 426 -40.64 -27.72 10.73
C VAL A 426 -39.96 -27.31 12.04
N HIS A 427 -39.92 -26.01 12.30
CA HIS A 427 -39.40 -25.47 13.56
C HIS A 427 -40.55 -24.87 14.37
N PHE A 428 -40.62 -25.22 15.65
CA PHE A 428 -41.64 -24.70 16.55
C PHE A 428 -41.09 -24.31 17.91
N ARG A 429 -41.73 -23.31 18.52
CA ARG A 429 -41.45 -22.82 19.87
C ARG A 429 -42.71 -22.88 20.70
N VAL A 430 -42.57 -23.24 21.96
CA VAL A 430 -43.67 -23.27 22.94
C VAL A 430 -43.43 -22.22 24.02
N GLU A 431 -44.48 -21.81 24.72
CA GLU A 431 -44.34 -20.95 25.90
C GLU A 431 -43.66 -21.72 27.04
N GLY A 432 -42.63 -21.11 27.65
CA GLY A 432 -41.92 -21.69 28.79
C GLY A 432 -40.66 -22.49 28.42
N ALA A 433 -40.46 -23.64 29.07
CA ALA A 433 -39.26 -24.44 28.89
C ALA A 433 -39.28 -25.20 27.55
N ILE A 434 -38.14 -25.23 26.85
CA ILE A 434 -38.00 -25.98 25.60
C ILE A 434 -38.24 -27.47 25.88
N PRO A 435 -39.21 -28.10 25.21
CA PRO A 435 -39.54 -29.50 25.45
C PRO A 435 -38.49 -30.42 24.84
N ASP A 436 -38.36 -31.63 25.39
CA ASP A 436 -37.46 -32.63 24.84
C ASP A 436 -37.92 -33.04 23.42
N ALA A 437 -37.04 -32.82 22.43
CA ALA A 437 -37.27 -33.12 21.03
C ALA A 437 -37.56 -34.60 20.77
N THR A 438 -37.02 -35.52 21.60
CA THR A 438 -37.27 -36.97 21.44
C THR A 438 -38.74 -37.32 21.55
N GLY A 439 -39.50 -36.53 22.32
CA GLY A 439 -40.93 -36.72 22.49
C GLY A 439 -41.76 -36.48 21.21
N PHE A 440 -41.19 -35.86 20.18
CA PHE A 440 -41.86 -35.57 18.91
C PHE A 440 -41.37 -36.45 17.75
N ALA A 441 -40.36 -37.30 17.98
CA ALA A 441 -39.77 -38.16 16.96
C ALA A 441 -40.74 -39.23 16.43
N ALA A 442 -41.75 -39.61 17.22
CA ALA A 442 -42.75 -40.62 16.84
C ALA A 442 -43.94 -40.07 16.04
N LEU A 443 -43.98 -38.75 15.78
CA LEU A 443 -45.06 -38.15 15.01
C LEU A 443 -45.02 -38.63 13.55
N PRO A 444 -46.19 -38.83 12.90
CA PRO A 444 -46.26 -39.19 11.49
C PRO A 444 -45.44 -38.26 10.60
N GLY A 445 -44.65 -38.84 9.70
CA GLY A 445 -43.82 -38.09 8.76
C GLY A 445 -42.52 -37.52 9.33
N VAL A 446 -42.25 -37.59 10.63
CA VAL A 446 -40.97 -37.16 11.21
C VAL A 446 -39.86 -38.17 10.90
N ARG A 447 -38.72 -37.68 10.40
CA ARG A 447 -37.50 -38.45 10.15
C ARG A 447 -36.49 -38.26 11.26
N HIS A 448 -36.28 -37.01 11.66
CA HIS A 448 -35.40 -36.62 12.75
C HIS A 448 -36.03 -35.50 13.56
N ALA A 449 -35.80 -35.51 14.87
CA ALA A 449 -36.20 -34.46 15.79
C ALA A 449 -34.99 -34.04 16.62
N ARG A 450 -34.75 -32.74 16.73
CA ARG A 450 -33.63 -32.18 17.52
C ARG A 450 -34.03 -30.92 18.26
N ALA A 451 -33.31 -30.63 19.34
CA ALA A 451 -33.38 -29.31 19.95
C ALA A 451 -32.69 -28.30 19.03
N ALA A 452 -33.31 -27.13 18.88
CA ALA A 452 -32.77 -25.99 18.15
C ALA A 452 -32.75 -24.77 19.08
N GLU A 453 -32.16 -23.67 18.62
CA GLU A 453 -32.06 -22.46 19.45
C GLU A 453 -33.46 -21.89 19.75
N GLY A 454 -33.88 -22.01 21.01
CA GLY A 454 -35.19 -21.53 21.47
C GLY A 454 -36.38 -22.41 21.11
N GLY A 455 -36.18 -23.62 20.57
CA GLY A 455 -37.29 -24.46 20.08
C GLY A 455 -36.91 -25.91 19.75
N VAL A 456 -37.79 -26.57 19.00
CA VAL A 456 -37.61 -27.93 18.47
C VAL A 456 -37.72 -27.88 16.96
N GLU A 457 -36.83 -28.59 16.29
CA GLU A 457 -36.82 -28.73 14.85
C GLU A 457 -37.07 -30.19 14.44
N LEU A 458 -37.97 -30.38 13.48
CA LEU A 458 -38.37 -31.65 12.92
C LEU A 458 -38.06 -31.68 11.43
N ALA A 459 -37.26 -32.64 10.99
CA ALA A 459 -37.08 -32.96 9.58
C ALA A 459 -38.21 -33.91 9.17
N VAL A 460 -39.08 -33.48 8.24
CA VAL A 460 -40.33 -34.19 7.92
C VAL A 460 -40.45 -34.56 6.45
N ALA A 461 -41.03 -35.73 6.16
CA ALA A 461 -41.33 -36.19 4.82
C ALA A 461 -42.65 -35.61 4.26
N ALA A 462 -43.61 -35.31 5.13
CA ALA A 462 -44.95 -34.86 4.74
C ALA A 462 -45.53 -33.86 5.76
N VAL A 463 -45.40 -32.56 5.47
CA VAL A 463 -45.84 -31.48 6.38
C VAL A 463 -47.33 -31.55 6.70
N HIS A 464 -48.16 -31.93 5.71
CA HIS A 464 -49.61 -32.01 5.85
C HIS A 464 -50.07 -33.12 6.82
N GLU A 465 -49.24 -34.13 7.08
CA GLU A 465 -49.49 -35.16 8.09
C GLU A 465 -48.89 -34.76 9.44
N THR A 466 -47.67 -34.20 9.44
CA THR A 466 -46.94 -33.90 10.66
C THR A 466 -47.50 -32.70 11.42
N ILE A 467 -47.91 -31.61 10.75
CA ILE A 467 -48.40 -30.40 11.45
C ILE A 467 -49.66 -30.70 12.29
N PRO A 468 -50.72 -31.34 11.74
CA PRO A 468 -51.89 -31.66 12.56
C PRO A 468 -51.55 -32.55 13.75
N ALA A 469 -50.68 -33.55 13.57
CA ALA A 469 -50.24 -34.43 14.65
C ALA A 469 -49.40 -33.70 15.70
N LEU A 470 -48.54 -32.77 15.28
CA LEU A 470 -47.76 -31.90 16.18
C LEU A 470 -48.67 -31.03 17.03
N LEU A 471 -49.65 -30.34 16.44
CA LEU A 471 -50.57 -29.47 17.18
C LEU A 471 -51.38 -30.27 18.21
N ALA A 472 -51.91 -31.44 17.82
CA ALA A 472 -52.63 -32.32 18.74
C ALA A 472 -51.74 -32.82 19.89
N GLU A 473 -50.47 -33.12 19.63
CA GLU A 473 -49.52 -33.57 20.64
C GLU A 473 -49.11 -32.44 21.60
N LEU A 474 -48.98 -31.21 21.11
CA LEU A 474 -48.76 -30.02 21.94
C LEU A 474 -49.95 -29.75 22.85
N ASP A 475 -51.18 -29.83 22.33
CA ASP A 475 -52.41 -29.69 23.12
C ASP A 475 -52.50 -30.78 24.20
N ARG A 476 -52.20 -32.05 23.85
CA ARG A 476 -52.20 -33.18 24.79
C ARG A 476 -51.21 -32.98 25.93
N ARG A 477 -50.07 -32.33 25.67
CA ARG A 477 -49.03 -32.03 26.67
C ARG A 477 -49.24 -30.70 27.39
N ALA A 478 -50.30 -29.96 27.06
CA ALA A 478 -50.55 -28.60 27.54
C ALA A 478 -49.34 -27.66 27.32
N LEU A 479 -48.73 -27.75 26.14
CA LEU A 479 -47.62 -26.90 25.70
C LEU A 479 -48.14 -25.85 24.71
N PRO A 480 -48.38 -24.59 25.13
CA PRO A 480 -48.92 -23.57 24.25
C PRO A 480 -47.91 -23.23 23.14
N LEU A 481 -48.34 -23.31 21.88
CA LEU A 481 -47.50 -22.98 20.73
C LEU A 481 -47.30 -21.46 20.65
N ALA A 482 -46.05 -21.02 20.72
CA ALA A 482 -45.68 -19.61 20.56
C ALA A 482 -45.34 -19.27 19.10
N GLN A 483 -44.70 -20.18 18.36
CA GLN A 483 -44.35 -19.98 16.96
C GLN A 483 -44.24 -21.32 16.22
N LEU A 484 -44.63 -21.33 14.94
CA LEU A 484 -44.42 -22.42 14.00
C LEU A 484 -43.93 -21.87 12.66
N THR A 485 -42.82 -22.38 12.15
CA THR A 485 -42.24 -22.00 10.86
C THR A 485 -41.90 -23.26 10.05
N THR A 486 -42.10 -23.20 8.74
CA THR A 486 -41.76 -24.29 7.83
C THR A 486 -40.99 -23.78 6.63
N HIS A 487 -39.92 -24.47 6.25
CA HIS A 487 -39.15 -24.19 5.04
C HIS A 487 -38.75 -25.49 4.32
N SER A 488 -38.27 -25.34 3.09
CA SER A 488 -37.65 -26.46 2.36
C SER A 488 -36.19 -26.59 2.81
N PRO A 489 -35.61 -27.80 2.89
CA PRO A 489 -34.24 -27.98 3.36
C PRO A 489 -33.22 -27.21 2.51
N THR A 490 -32.21 -26.66 3.17
CA THR A 490 -31.13 -25.83 2.62
C THR A 490 -29.76 -26.39 2.99
N LEU A 491 -28.68 -25.87 2.39
CA LEU A 491 -27.32 -26.24 2.81
C LEU A 491 -27.02 -25.86 4.27
N GLU A 492 -27.70 -24.86 4.82
CA GLU A 492 -27.59 -24.53 6.24
C GLU A 492 -28.09 -25.68 7.10
N ASP A 493 -29.26 -26.26 6.77
CA ASP A 493 -29.80 -27.41 7.47
C ASP A 493 -28.86 -28.62 7.41
N VAL A 494 -28.18 -28.83 6.26
CA VAL A 494 -27.15 -29.87 6.10
C VAL A 494 -26.00 -29.63 7.08
N PHE A 495 -25.48 -28.40 7.12
CA PHE A 495 -24.37 -28.05 8.01
C PHE A 495 -24.73 -28.29 9.48
N VAL A 496 -25.89 -27.81 9.93
CA VAL A 496 -26.34 -28.01 11.32
C VAL A 496 -26.57 -29.51 11.58
N SER A 497 -27.09 -30.27 10.63
CA SER A 497 -27.28 -31.73 10.77
C SER A 497 -25.96 -32.48 10.94
N LEU A 498 -24.90 -32.05 10.26
CA LEU A 498 -23.59 -32.71 10.31
C LEU A 498 -22.76 -32.29 11.52
N THR A 499 -22.87 -31.03 11.96
CA THR A 499 -22.00 -30.46 13.00
C THR A 499 -22.70 -30.29 14.35
N GLY A 500 -24.03 -30.35 14.39
CA GLY A 500 -24.84 -30.11 15.59
C GLY A 500 -24.82 -28.65 16.09
N ARG A 501 -24.36 -27.69 15.27
CA ARG A 501 -24.25 -26.27 15.62
C ARG A 501 -24.75 -25.40 14.47
N HIS A 502 -25.41 -24.28 14.80
CA HIS A 502 -25.60 -23.19 13.85
C HIS A 502 -24.27 -22.49 13.58
N LEU A 503 -24.12 -21.97 12.36
CA LEU A 503 -23.07 -21.01 12.05
C LEU A 503 -23.27 -19.80 12.97
N ARG A 504 -22.23 -19.45 13.72
CA ARG A 504 -22.23 -18.22 14.50
C ARG A 504 -21.82 -17.09 13.55
N ASP A 505 -22.58 -15.99 13.54
CA ASP A 505 -22.11 -14.74 12.95
C ASP A 505 -20.81 -14.34 13.67
N GLY A 506 -19.69 -14.38 12.93
CA GLY A 506 -18.39 -13.90 13.37
C GLY A 506 -18.29 -12.38 13.30
#